data_AF-A0A3B1BK34-F1
#
_entry.id   AF-A0A3B1BK34-F1
#
_cell.length_a   1.000
_cell.length_b   1.000
_cell.length_c   1.000
_cell.angle_alpha   90.00
_cell.angle_beta   90.00
_cell.angle_gamma   90.00
#
_symmetry.space_group_name_H-M   'P 1'
#
loop_
_entity.id
_entity.type
_entity.pdbx_description
1 polymer ?
#
loop_
_entity_poly.entity_id
_entity_poly.type
_entity_poly.pdbx_seq_one_letter_code
_entity_poly.pdbx_strand_id
1 'polypeptide(L)'
;MKRRTWFFLNAVVRVEPGRFHRAGFGRLLLPHPPVANWLLRRGLSKDTYKKLCCEHEMGHLQGLPLEVLYSVALVLLMINNEGNNIVGWLWVVLSSFAAWEIFAEMHTIRHV
;
A
#
# COMPACT_ATOMS: atom_id res chain seq x y z
N MET A 1 -8.48 10.45 -7.84
CA MET A 1 -7.51 10.28 -8.94
C MET A 1 -7.82 9.01 -9.71
N LYS A 2 -7.58 9.01 -11.03
CA LYS A 2 -7.63 7.81 -11.88
C LYS A 2 -6.34 7.75 -12.70
N ARG A 3 -5.68 6.59 -12.77
CA ARG A 3 -4.43 6.39 -13.52
C ARG A 3 -4.31 4.93 -13.91
N ARG A 4 -3.66 4.65 -15.05
CA ARG A 4 -3.36 3.28 -15.46
C ARG A 4 -2.11 2.80 -14.72
N THR A 5 -2.12 1.58 -14.19
CA THR A 5 -0.92 0.96 -13.63
C THR A 5 0.04 0.54 -14.73
N TRP A 6 1.31 0.31 -14.39
CA TRP A 6 2.32 -0.16 -15.36
C TRP A 6 1.98 -1.54 -15.93
N PHE A 7 1.19 -2.33 -15.21
CA PHE A 7 0.63 -3.62 -15.64
C PHE A 7 -0.81 -3.48 -16.18
N PHE A 8 -1.14 -2.29 -16.69
CA PHE A 8 -2.29 -2.01 -17.54
C PHE A 8 -3.69 -1.99 -16.90
N LEU A 9 -3.82 -2.11 -15.57
CA LEU A 9 -5.12 -1.98 -14.90
C LEU A 9 -5.49 -0.51 -14.62
N ASN A 10 -6.80 -0.22 -14.65
CA ASN A 10 -7.31 1.12 -14.33
C ASN A 10 -7.49 1.28 -12.82
N ALA A 11 -6.55 2.00 -12.20
CA ALA A 11 -6.56 2.30 -10.78
C ALA A 11 -7.41 3.55 -10.48
N VAL A 12 -8.16 3.48 -9.38
CA VAL A 12 -9.03 4.53 -8.89
C VAL A 12 -8.73 4.76 -7.41
N VAL A 13 -8.46 6.01 -7.06
CA VAL A 13 -8.13 6.45 -5.70
C VAL A 13 -9.06 7.59 -5.29
N ARG A 14 -9.64 7.48 -4.10
CA ARG A 14 -10.48 8.50 -3.46
C ARG A 14 -9.97 8.75 -2.05
N VAL A 15 -9.44 9.95 -1.84
CA VAL A 15 -8.91 10.41 -0.56
C VAL A 15 -9.87 11.46 0.00
N GLU A 16 -10.33 11.24 1.22
CA GLU A 16 -11.06 12.21 2.03
C GLU A 16 -10.24 12.51 3.29
N PRO A 17 -9.99 13.78 3.64
CA PRO A 17 -9.23 14.13 4.83
C PRO A 17 -9.87 13.55 6.11
N GLY A 18 -9.05 12.95 6.98
CA GLY A 18 -9.49 12.42 8.27
C GLY A 18 -10.39 11.18 8.20
N ARG A 19 -10.48 10.53 7.03
CA ARG A 19 -11.30 9.32 6.81
C ARG A 19 -10.47 8.23 6.14
N PHE A 20 -10.99 7.00 6.15
CA PHE A 20 -10.42 5.91 5.36
C PHE A 20 -10.37 6.30 3.89
N HIS A 21 -9.20 6.13 3.29
CA HIS A 21 -9.04 6.29 1.86
C HIS A 21 -9.66 5.08 1.16
N ARG A 22 -10.02 5.24 -0.10
CA ARG A 22 -10.56 4.14 -0.92
C ARG A 22 -9.74 4.00 -2.18
N ALA A 23 -9.16 2.83 -2.40
CA ALA A 23 -8.30 2.55 -3.54
C ALA A 23 -8.65 1.19 -4.15
N GLY A 24 -8.51 1.05 -5.46
CA GLY A 24 -8.70 -0.23 -6.14
C GLY A 24 -8.82 -0.11 -7.66
N PHE A 25 -9.41 -1.12 -8.28
CA PHE A 25 -9.50 -1.23 -9.74
C PHE A 25 -10.96 -1.19 -10.22
N GLY A 26 -11.24 -0.28 -11.15
CA GLY A 26 -12.59 -0.11 -11.71
C GLY A 26 -13.64 0.25 -10.64
N ARG A 27 -14.55 -0.69 -10.36
CA ARG A 27 -15.64 -0.53 -9.37
C ARG A 27 -15.30 -1.09 -7.99
N LEU A 28 -14.26 -1.92 -7.87
CA LEU A 28 -13.84 -2.47 -6.59
C LEU A 28 -12.91 -1.48 -5.90
N LEU A 29 -13.36 -0.90 -4.79
CA LEU A 29 -12.59 0.04 -3.98
C LEU A 29 -12.53 -0.48 -2.55
N LEU A 30 -11.32 -0.74 -2.07
CA LEU A 30 -11.07 -1.22 -0.72
C LEU A 30 -10.75 -0.04 0.20
N PRO A 31 -11.27 -0.03 1.44
CA PRO A 31 -10.91 0.99 2.42
C PRO A 31 -9.48 0.74 2.91
N HIS A 32 -8.69 1.81 3.03
CA HIS A 32 -7.35 1.78 3.58
C HIS A 32 -7.23 2.80 4.72
N PRO A 33 -6.80 2.38 5.93
CA PRO A 33 -6.66 3.29 7.06
C PRO A 33 -5.49 4.26 6.80
N PRO A 34 -5.65 5.57 7.05
CA PRO A 34 -4.64 6.57 6.68
C PRO A 34 -3.51 6.66 7.71
N VAL A 35 -3.02 5.55 8.28
CA VAL A 35 -2.05 5.59 9.40
C VAL A 35 -0.73 6.22 8.99
N ALA A 36 -0.09 5.69 7.94
CA ALA A 36 1.16 6.24 7.41
C ALA A 36 0.97 7.68 6.92
N ASN A 37 -0.17 7.96 6.28
CA ASN A 37 -0.50 9.30 5.81
C ASN A 37 -0.65 10.30 6.97
N TRP A 38 -1.34 9.92 8.04
CA TRP A 38 -1.53 10.77 9.21
C TRP A 38 -0.21 11.09 9.93
N LEU A 39 0.69 10.10 10.06
CA LEU A 39 1.99 10.28 10.67
C LEU A 39 2.92 11.15 9.80
N LEU A 40 3.06 10.81 8.52
CA LEU A 40 4.05 11.42 7.64
C LEU A 40 3.61 12.76 7.03
N ARG A 41 2.31 13.00 6.87
CA ARG A 41 1.77 14.24 6.26
C ARG A 41 1.24 15.24 7.28
N ARG A 42 1.62 15.09 8.55
CA ARG A 42 1.21 16.01 9.61
C ARG A 42 1.70 17.43 9.34
N GLY A 43 0.81 18.41 9.47
CA GLY A 43 1.15 19.83 9.29
C GLY A 43 1.17 20.33 7.84
N LEU A 44 0.89 19.47 6.86
CA LEU A 44 0.79 19.89 5.45
C LEU A 44 -0.51 20.64 5.16
N SER A 45 -0.47 21.49 4.13
CA SER A 45 -1.68 22.11 3.58
C SER A 45 -2.64 21.04 3.06
N LYS A 46 -3.94 21.37 2.99
CA LYS A 46 -4.98 20.43 2.54
C LYS A 46 -4.70 19.87 1.14
N ASP A 47 -4.19 20.70 0.24
CA ASP A 47 -3.92 20.31 -1.15
C ASP A 47 -2.68 19.43 -1.25
N THR A 48 -1.60 19.77 -0.54
CA THR A 48 -0.39 18.92 -0.47
C THR A 48 -0.70 17.59 0.20
N TYR A 49 -1.42 17.60 1.32
CA TYR A 49 -1.89 16.39 1.99
C TYR A 49 -2.65 15.49 1.02
N LYS A 50 -3.64 16.05 0.31
CA LYS A 50 -4.48 15.29 -0.63
C LYS A 50 -3.66 14.73 -1.80
N LYS A 51 -2.73 15.52 -2.37
CA LYS A 51 -1.83 15.07 -3.44
C LYS A 51 -1.00 13.87 -2.99
N LEU A 52 -0.29 14.01 -1.86
CA LEU A 52 0.59 12.95 -1.34
C LEU A 52 -0.18 11.69 -0.95
N CYS A 53 -1.33 11.84 -0.28
CA CYS A 53 -2.18 10.71 0.03
C CYS A 53 -2.65 10.02 -1.26
N CYS A 54 -3.04 10.76 -2.30
CA CYS A 54 -3.44 10.15 -3.56
C CYS A 54 -2.30 9.36 -4.22
N GLU A 55 -1.08 9.90 -4.19
CA GLU A 55 0.10 9.19 -4.71
C GLU A 55 0.45 7.96 -3.90
N HIS A 56 0.36 8.01 -2.56
CA HIS A 56 0.55 6.86 -1.68
C HIS A 56 -0.45 5.74 -1.97
N GLU A 57 -1.75 6.06 -2.02
CA GLU A 57 -2.78 5.07 -2.35
C GLU A 57 -2.60 4.49 -3.77
N MET A 58 -2.09 5.29 -4.71
CA MET A 58 -1.72 4.75 -6.03
C MET A 58 -0.49 3.85 -5.94
N GLY A 59 0.46 4.18 -5.09
CA GLY A 59 1.66 3.39 -4.84
C GLY A 59 1.32 1.96 -4.45
N HIS A 60 0.31 1.75 -3.59
CA HIS A 60 -0.21 0.41 -3.29
C HIS A 60 -0.65 -0.34 -4.54
N LEU A 61 -1.42 0.33 -5.42
CA LEU A 61 -1.95 -0.28 -6.64
C LEU A 61 -0.85 -0.53 -7.69
N GLN A 62 0.16 0.34 -7.79
CA GLN A 62 1.31 0.16 -8.67
C GLN A 62 2.24 -0.94 -8.17
N GLY A 63 2.44 -1.02 -6.86
CA GLY A 63 3.29 -2.01 -6.20
C GLY A 63 2.68 -3.39 -6.03
N LEU A 64 1.36 -3.55 -6.30
CA LEU A 64 0.64 -4.79 -6.02
C LEU A 64 1.31 -6.06 -6.59
N PRO A 65 1.78 -6.12 -7.86
CA PRO A 65 2.46 -7.32 -8.36
C PRO A 65 3.75 -7.65 -7.59
N LEU A 66 4.52 -6.62 -7.20
CA LEU A 66 5.75 -6.81 -6.43
C LEU A 66 5.45 -7.28 -5.00
N GLU A 67 4.40 -6.72 -4.39
CA GLU A 67 3.95 -7.15 -3.06
C GLU A 67 3.48 -8.61 -3.07
N VAL A 68 2.74 -9.04 -4.10
CA VAL A 68 2.34 -10.44 -4.25
C VAL A 68 3.57 -11.35 -4.34
N LEU A 69 4.58 -10.99 -5.14
CA LEU A 69 5.81 -11.76 -5.26
C LEU A 69 6.57 -11.82 -3.92
N TYR A 70 6.69 -10.69 -3.22
CA TYR A 70 7.34 -10.60 -1.91
C TYR A 70 6.64 -11.48 -0.88
N SER A 71 5.32 -11.35 -0.77
CA SER A 71 4.48 -12.15 0.12
C SER A 71 4.60 -13.66 -0.17
N VAL A 72 4.55 -14.07 -1.45
CA VAL A 72 4.74 -15.48 -1.83
C VAL A 72 6.13 -15.98 -1.43
N ALA A 73 7.18 -15.20 -1.64
CA ALA A 73 8.54 -15.58 -1.25
C ALA A 73 8.64 -15.79 0.28
N LEU A 74 8.08 -14.90 1.09
CA LEU A 74 8.05 -15.05 2.55
C LEU A 74 7.29 -16.29 2.99
N VAL A 75 6.13 -16.56 2.40
CA VAL A 75 5.32 -17.75 2.69
C VAL A 75 6.09 -19.03 2.38
N LEU A 76 6.78 -19.09 1.23
CA LEU A 76 7.59 -20.24 0.85
C LEU A 76 8.75 -20.45 1.82
N LEU A 77 9.43 -19.39 2.24
CA LEU A 77 10.49 -19.49 3.26
C LEU A 77 9.93 -19.99 4.60
N MET A 78 8.75 -19.51 5.01
CA MET A 78 8.12 -19.89 6.27
C MET A 78 7.68 -21.35 6.30
N ILE A 79 7.11 -21.87 5.20
CA ILE A 79 6.68 -23.28 5.12
C ILE A 79 7.87 -24.23 5.15
N ASN A 80 9.00 -23.83 4.54
CA ASN A 80 10.22 -24.64 4.50
C ASN A 80 11.09 -24.50 5.76
N ASN A 81 10.69 -23.69 6.74
CA ASN A 81 11.38 -23.55 8.00
C ASN A 81 10.91 -24.63 8.99
N GLU A 82 11.83 -25.46 9.49
CA GLU A 82 11.55 -26.53 10.46
C GLU A 82 10.96 -25.98 11.78
N GLY A 83 11.22 -24.72 12.12
CA GLY A 83 10.71 -24.03 13.29
C GLY A 83 9.40 -23.25 13.07
N ASN A 84 8.60 -23.60 12.06
CA ASN A 84 7.38 -22.84 11.76
C ASN A 84 6.40 -22.87 12.95
N ASN A 85 5.85 -21.70 13.29
CA ASN A 85 4.90 -21.54 14.38
C ASN A 85 4.04 -20.29 14.13
N ILE A 86 3.00 -20.12 14.95
CA ILE A 86 2.05 -19.01 14.81
C ILE A 86 2.73 -17.62 14.90
N VAL A 87 3.76 -17.48 15.73
CA VAL A 87 4.50 -16.21 15.87
C VAL A 87 5.25 -15.88 14.58
N GLY A 88 5.90 -16.87 13.95
CA GLY A 88 6.55 -16.68 12.66
C GLY A 88 5.55 -16.30 11.55
N TRP A 89 4.37 -16.91 11.53
CA TRP A 89 3.30 -16.55 10.58
C TRP A 89 2.79 -15.12 10.80
N LEU A 90 2.63 -14.69 12.06
CA LEU A 90 2.30 -13.30 12.38
C LEU A 90 3.37 -12.34 11.83
N TRP A 91 4.66 -12.69 11.96
CA TRP A 91 5.74 -11.89 11.39
C TRP A 91 5.71 -11.82 9.87
N VAL A 92 5.39 -12.92 9.18
CA VAL A 92 5.22 -12.91 7.71
C VAL A 92 4.14 -11.92 7.31
N VAL A 93 2.96 -11.99 7.94
CA VAL A 93 1.83 -11.09 7.64
C VAL A 93 2.20 -9.63 7.91
N LEU A 94 2.78 -9.34 9.07
CA LEU A 94 3.20 -7.97 9.42
C LEU A 94 4.27 -7.44 8.47
N SER A 95 5.21 -8.28 8.06
CA SER A 95 6.27 -7.92 7.11
C SER A 95 5.70 -7.60 5.72
N SER A 96 4.74 -8.39 5.24
CA SER A 96 4.02 -8.09 3.99
C SER A 96 3.30 -6.75 4.04
N PHE A 97 2.53 -6.47 5.10
CA PHE A 97 1.87 -5.16 5.24
C PHE A 97 2.88 -4.01 5.29
N ALA A 98 3.96 -4.17 6.05
CA ALA A 98 5.00 -3.15 6.14
C ALA A 98 5.73 -2.91 4.81
N ALA A 99 6.05 -3.99 4.07
CA ALA A 99 6.66 -3.88 2.75
C ALA A 99 5.74 -3.14 1.77
N TRP A 100 4.44 -3.43 1.80
CA TRP A 100 3.48 -2.78 0.91
C TRP A 100 3.35 -1.26 1.18
N GLU A 101 3.36 -0.85 2.46
CA GLU A 101 3.42 0.55 2.89
C GLU A 101 4.71 1.24 2.41
N ILE A 102 5.86 0.56 2.54
CA ILE A 102 7.16 1.08 2.07
C ILE A 102 7.13 1.27 0.55
N PHE A 103 6.65 0.30 -0.22
CA PHE A 103 6.54 0.43 -1.67
C PHE A 103 5.61 1.58 -2.08
N ALA A 104 4.50 1.77 -1.36
CA ALA A 104 3.60 2.89 -1.58
C ALA A 104 4.27 4.25 -1.33
N GLU A 105 5.08 4.36 -0.28
CA GLU A 105 5.83 5.58 0.03
C GLU A 105 6.95 5.84 -0.98
N MET A 106 7.70 4.81 -1.39
CA MET A 106 8.72 4.93 -2.43
C MET A 106 8.13 5.44 -3.74
N HIS A 107 6.94 4.96 -4.12
CA HIS A 107 6.22 5.49 -5.27
C HIS A 107 5.87 6.96 -5.06
N THR A 108 5.39 7.33 -3.86
CA THR A 108 5.04 8.72 -3.54
C THR A 108 6.24 9.65 -3.74
N ILE A 109 7.39 9.35 -3.13
CA ILE A 109 8.61 10.17 -3.19
C ILE A 109 9.04 10.44 -4.63
N ARG A 110 8.89 9.46 -5.54
CA ARG A 110 9.23 9.61 -6.96
C ARG A 110 8.33 10.58 -7.74
N HIS A 111 7.17 10.94 -7.20
CA HIS A 111 6.13 11.74 -7.87
C HIS A 111 5.80 13.04 -7.12
N VAL A 112 6.65 13.43 -6.15
CA VAL A 112 6.61 14.74 -5.49
C VAL A 112 7.52 15.70 -6.22
#